data_AF-A0A349FGJ6-F1
#
_entry.id   AF-A0A349FGJ6-F1
#
_cell.length_a   1.000
_cell.length_b   1.000
_cell.length_c   1.000
_cell.angle_alpha   90.00
_cell.angle_beta   90.00
_cell.angle_gamma   90.00
#
_symmetry.space_group_name_H-M   'P 1'
#
loop_
_entity.id
_entity.type
_entity.pdbx_description
1 polymer ?
#
loop_
_entity_poly.entity_id
_entity_poly.type
_entity_poly.pdbx_seq_one_letter_code
_entity_poly.pdbx_strand_id
1 'polypeptide(L)' 'MSTHQFQPDLPPPSNTVGVIGWFRRNLFDGPVNSVVTLILGYIAFVGLWSLLDWAIINADWVGTTRNDCSREGACWVFI' A
#
# COMPACT_ATOMS: atom_id res chain seq x y z
N MET A 1 43.28 25.89 -27.24
CA MET A 1 41.93 25.29 -27.34
C MET A 1 41.83 24.20 -26.28
N SER A 2 40.90 24.30 -25.34
CA SER A 2 40.71 23.27 -24.32
C SER A 2 39.85 22.16 -24.92
N THR A 3 40.41 20.98 -25.11
CA THR A 3 39.71 19.80 -25.64
C THR A 3 38.83 19.21 -24.56
N HIS A 4 37.50 19.29 -24.74
CA HIS A 4 36.53 18.67 -23.84
C HIS A 4 36.58 17.15 -24.05
N GLN A 5 37.02 16.41 -23.03
CA GLN A 5 37.12 14.96 -23.09
C GLN A 5 35.86 14.36 -22.46
N PHE A 6 35.05 13.69 -23.28
CA PHE A 6 33.83 13.01 -22.82
C PHE A 6 34.21 11.80 -21.95
N GLN A 7 33.64 11.73 -20.75
CA GLN A 7 33.78 10.56 -19.88
C GLN A 7 32.80 9.46 -20.32
N PRO A 8 33.17 8.18 -20.15
CA PRO A 8 32.28 7.07 -20.43
C PRO A 8 31.10 7.04 -19.45
N ASP A 9 29.92 6.74 -19.96
CA ASP A 9 28.68 6.66 -19.17
C ASP A 9 28.76 5.49 -18.16
N LEU A 10 28.60 5.81 -16.87
CA LEU A 10 28.47 4.81 -15.81
C LEU A 10 26.98 4.45 -15.63
N PRO A 11 26.65 3.18 -15.29
CA PRO A 11 25.28 2.83 -14.96
C PRO A 11 24.80 3.64 -13.76
N PRO A 12 23.50 4.02 -13.71
CA PRO A 12 22.96 4.76 -12.58
C PRO A 12 23.15 3.97 -11.28
N PRO A 13 23.38 4.64 -10.14
CA PRO A 13 23.52 3.97 -8.86
C PRO A 13 22.35 3.02 -8.61
N SER A 14 22.62 1.76 -8.26
CA SER A 14 21.60 0.73 -8.06
C SER A 14 20.48 1.14 -7.10
N ASN A 15 20.78 2.01 -6.13
CA ASN A 15 19.82 2.56 -5.17
C ASN A 15 18.90 3.68 -5.70
N THR A 16 19.09 4.13 -6.95
CA THR A 16 18.29 5.20 -7.58
C THR A 16 17.34 4.69 -8.66
N VAL A 17 17.45 3.40 -9.02
CA VAL A 17 16.61 2.76 -10.04
C VAL A 17 15.64 1.77 -9.43
N GLY A 18 14.49 1.59 -10.07
CA GLY A 18 13.45 0.64 -9.65
C GLY A 18 12.49 1.14 -8.58
N VAL A 19 11.59 0.24 -8.17
CA VAL A 19 10.46 0.55 -7.27
C VAL A 19 10.94 1.08 -5.91
N ILE A 20 11.98 0.48 -5.34
CA ILE A 20 12.54 0.87 -4.05
C ILE A 20 13.15 2.27 -4.10
N GLY A 21 13.89 2.60 -5.17
CA GLY A 21 14.44 3.94 -5.39
C GLY A 21 13.32 4.99 -5.54
N TRP A 22 12.24 4.64 -6.22
CA TRP A 22 11.06 5.50 -6.34
C TRP A 22 10.38 5.76 -4.99
N PHE A 23 10.17 4.73 -4.16
CA PHE A 23 9.60 4.90 -2.82
C PHE A 23 10.44 5.85 -1.96
N ARG A 24 11.77 5.66 -1.93
CA ARG A 24 12.66 6.54 -1.15
C ARG A 24 12.61 7.99 -1.62
N ARG A 25 12.58 8.22 -2.93
CA ARG A 25 12.57 9.57 -3.52
C ARG A 25 11.22 10.29 -3.40
N ASN A 26 10.10 9.58 -3.36
CA ASN A 26 8.77 10.22 -3.38
C ASN A 26 8.10 10.23 -2.00
N LEU A 27 8.28 9.18 -1.19
CA LEU A 27 7.59 9.03 0.10
C LEU A 27 8.50 9.33 1.30
N PHE A 28 9.80 9.06 1.18
CA PHE A 28 10.78 9.19 2.27
C PHE A 28 11.90 10.19 1.98
N ASP A 29 11.61 11.25 1.22
CA ASP A 29 12.58 12.26 0.79
C ASP A 29 13.06 13.18 1.94
N GLY A 30 12.46 13.07 3.13
CA GLY A 30 12.85 13.83 4.31
C GLY A 30 12.14 13.37 5.58
N PRO A 31 12.51 13.91 6.75
CA PRO A 31 11.98 13.48 8.05
C PRO A 31 10.48 13.73 8.18
N VAL A 32 9.98 14.88 7.71
CA VAL A 32 8.54 15.21 7.75
C VAL A 32 7.74 14.25 6.87
N ASN A 33 8.15 14.07 5.61
CA ASN A 33 7.48 13.16 4.67
C ASN A 33 7.51 11.71 5.16
N SER A 34 8.61 11.29 5.80
CA SER A 34 8.72 9.96 6.40
C SER A 34 7.70 9.76 7.52
N VAL A 35 7.57 10.72 8.43
CA VAL A 35 6.58 10.65 9.53
C VAL A 35 5.16 10.62 8.97
N VAL A 36 4.83 11.50 8.03
CA VAL A 36 3.50 11.53 7.40
C VAL A 36 3.21 10.21 6.68
N THR A 37 4.17 9.68 5.93
CA THR A 37 4.03 8.40 5.23
C THR A 37 3.77 7.25 6.21
N LEU A 38 4.48 7.20 7.35
CA LEU A 38 4.26 6.18 8.37
C LEU A 38 2.87 6.30 9.01
N ILE A 39 2.42 7.51 9.31
CA ILE A 39 1.07 7.76 9.86
C ILE A 39 -0.01 7.31 8.86
N LEU A 40 0.11 7.72 7.60
CA LEU A 40 -0.82 7.30 6.55
C LEU A 40 -0.81 5.79 6.33
N GLY A 41 0.37 5.18 6.32
CA GLY A 41 0.53 3.73 6.24
C GLY A 41 -0.12 3.00 7.40
N TYR A 42 0.00 3.53 8.63
CA TYR A 42 -0.65 2.99 9.80
C TYR A 42 -2.18 3.08 9.73
N ILE A 43 -2.71 4.24 9.34
CA ILE A 43 -4.17 4.42 9.16
C ILE A 43 -4.69 3.47 8.08
N ALA A 44 -3.99 3.36 6.96
CA ALA A 44 -4.35 2.42 5.89
C ALA A 44 -4.32 0.98 6.38
N PHE A 45 -3.34 0.60 7.20
CA PHE A 45 -3.24 -0.73 7.78
C PHE A 45 -4.41 -1.04 8.71
N VAL A 46 -4.75 -0.14 9.64
CA VAL A 46 -5.90 -0.31 10.54
C VAL A 46 -7.21 -0.37 9.75
N GLY A 47 -7.39 0.50 8.76
CA GLY A 47 -8.55 0.48 7.89
C GLY A 47 -8.68 -0.83 7.11
N LEU A 48 -7.56 -1.32 6.56
CA LEU A 48 -7.52 -2.60 5.84
C LEU A 48 -7.86 -3.76 6.77
N TRP A 49 -7.36 -3.75 8.01
CA TRP A 49 -7.69 -4.76 9.02
C TRP A 49 -9.19 -4.76 9.33
N SER A 50 -9.78 -3.60 9.61
CA SER A 50 -11.22 -3.49 9.86
C SER A 50 -12.07 -3.94 8.66
N LEU A 51 -11.63 -3.65 7.44
CA LEU A 51 -12.30 -4.12 6.23
C LEU A 51 -12.21 -5.65 6.08
N LEU A 52 -11.05 -6.25 6.37
CA LEU A 52 -10.88 -7.70 6.32
C LEU A 52 -11.70 -8.41 7.40
N ASP A 53 -11.74 -7.83 8.60
CA ASP A 53 -12.55 -8.35 9.70
C ASP A 53 -14.04 -8.34 9.36
N TRP A 54 -14.56 -7.22 8.87
CA TRP A 54 -15.94 -7.11 8.42
C TRP A 54 -16.25 -7.99 7.21
N ALA A 55 -15.35 -8.00 6.20
CA ALA A 55 -15.62 -8.67 4.93
C ALA A 55 -15.39 -10.18 4.98
N ILE A 56 -14.56 -10.71 5.88
CA ILE A 56 -14.17 -12.12 5.83
C ILE A 56 -14.41 -12.80 7.18
N ILE A 57 -13.96 -12.18 8.28
CA ILE A 57 -13.95 -12.82 9.61
C ILE A 57 -15.37 -12.88 10.19
N ASN A 58 -16.03 -11.74 10.28
CA ASN A 58 -17.39 -11.61 10.84
C ASN A 58 -18.48 -11.67 9.77
N ALA A 59 -18.15 -12.12 8.55
CA ALA A 59 -19.08 -12.19 7.45
C ALA A 59 -20.02 -13.40 7.53
N ASP A 60 -21.26 -13.21 7.07
CA ASP A 60 -22.26 -14.28 7.00
C ASP A 60 -22.08 -15.07 5.71
N TRP A 61 -21.55 -16.29 5.82
CA TRP A 61 -21.22 -17.15 4.69
C TRP A 61 -22.33 -18.12 4.30
N VAL A 62 -23.13 -18.58 5.27
CA VAL A 62 -24.13 -19.63 5.09
C VAL A 62 -25.50 -19.10 5.50
N GLY A 63 -26.46 -19.22 4.59
CA GLY A 63 -27.84 -18.82 4.81
C GLY A 63 -28.72 -19.31 3.67
N THR A 64 -30.02 -19.36 3.91
CA THR A 64 -31.03 -19.81 2.92
C THR A 64 -31.86 -18.66 2.40
N THR A 65 -31.89 -17.54 3.14
CA THR A 65 -32.55 -16.31 2.75
C THR A 65 -31.70 -15.10 3.10
N ARG A 66 -31.95 -13.97 2.44
CA ARG A 66 -31.27 -12.69 2.73
C ARG A 66 -31.46 -12.21 4.18
N ASN A 67 -32.52 -12.66 4.86
CA ASN A 67 -32.80 -12.27 6.23
C ASN A 67 -31.90 -12.98 7.25
N ASP A 68 -31.13 -13.99 6.82
CA ASP A 68 -30.26 -14.77 7.70
C ASP A 68 -28.94 -14.04 8.00
N CYS A 69 -28.67 -12.88 7.38
CA CYS A 69 -27.48 -12.08 7.63
C CYS A 69 -27.59 -11.30 8.96
N SER A 70 -26.59 -11.46 9.84
CA SER A 70 -26.48 -10.90 11.19
C SER A 70 -26.35 -9.37 11.23
N ARG A 71 -26.00 -8.76 10.08
CA ARG A 71 -25.69 -7.32 9.91
C ARG A 71 -24.41 -6.86 10.62
N GLU A 72 -23.67 -7.76 11.26
CA GLU A 72 -22.41 -7.46 11.93
C GLU A 72 -21.24 -7.42 10.94
N GLY A 73 -21.31 -8.22 9.87
CA GLY A 73 -20.31 -8.30 8.81
C GLY A 73 -20.87 -8.13 7.40
N ALA A 74 -20.05 -8.47 6.41
CA ALA A 74 -20.48 -8.60 5.03
C ALA A 74 -21.41 -9.81 4.87
N CYS A 75 -22.44 -9.67 4.04
CA CYS A 75 -23.40 -10.73 3.74
C CYS A 75 -22.97 -11.41 2.43
N TRP A 76 -22.34 -12.59 2.53
CA TRP A 76 -21.92 -13.42 1.38
C TRP A 76 -22.85 -14.60 1.12
N VAL A 77 -23.97 -14.67 1.82
CA VAL A 77 -24.99 -15.70 1.61
C VAL A 77 -25.43 -15.69 0.14
N PHE A 78 -25.04 -16.74 -0.59
CA PHE A 78 -25.47 -16.99 -1.96
C PHE A 78 -26.77 -17.81 -1.92
N ILE A 79 -27.85 -17.19 -2.40
CA ILE A 79 -29.17 -17.79 -2.64
C ILE A 79 -29.34 -18.18 -4.11
#